data_AF-A0A9Q9BSE3-F1
#
_entry.id   AF-A0A9Q9BSE3-F1
#
_cell.length_a   1.000
_cell.length_b   1.000
_cell.length_c   1.000
_cell.angle_alpha   90.00
_cell.angle_beta   90.00
_cell.angle_gamma   90.00
#
_symmetry.space_group_name_H-M   'P 1'
#
loop_
_entity.id
_entity.type
_entity.pdbx_description
1 polymer ?
#
loop_
_entity_poly.entity_id
_entity_poly.type
_entity_poly.pdbx_seq_one_letter_code
_entity_poly.pdbx_strand_id
1 'polypeptide(L)'
;MKKVILLTLLLIFAQNSFASICNCNHSVTTKNKDDIIFSGRVEDIIYITPVEYIAKFLVYDAWQNVNTNNIIIFSTYSQKCNINFNIGNEYLVYAKKIPTPDSNVGFIQYCSNTKKLHNAHKNELKKLGIPKHYYIGTQKK
;
A
#
# COMPACT_ATOMS: atom_id res chain seq x y z
N MET A 1 -52.47 16.76 -6.03
CA MET A 1 -51.65 15.56 -5.76
C MET A 1 -50.37 15.45 -6.61
N LYS A 2 -50.27 16.05 -7.80
CA LYS A 2 -49.05 15.97 -8.65
C LYS A 2 -47.82 16.75 -8.13
N LYS A 3 -48.01 17.83 -7.34
CA LYS A 3 -46.91 18.67 -6.83
C LYS A 3 -46.12 18.04 -5.67
N VAL A 4 -46.75 17.13 -4.89
CA VAL A 4 -46.12 16.48 -3.72
C VAL A 4 -45.10 15.41 -4.17
N ILE A 5 -45.37 14.74 -5.30
CA ILE A 5 -44.53 13.68 -5.87
C ILE A 5 -43.20 14.24 -6.41
N LEU A 6 -43.20 15.49 -6.88
CA LEU A 6 -41.98 16.14 -7.39
C LEU A 6 -41.02 16.51 -6.24
N LEU A 7 -41.55 16.89 -5.08
CA LEU A 7 -40.76 17.27 -3.91
C LEU A 7 -40.05 16.06 -3.30
N THR A 8 -40.70 14.89 -3.29
CA THR A 8 -40.11 13.64 -2.78
C THR A 8 -39.01 13.10 -3.68
N LEU A 9 -39.10 13.26 -5.02
CA LEU A 9 -38.00 12.85 -5.92
C LEU A 9 -36.73 13.70 -5.75
N LEU A 10 -36.84 15.01 -5.46
CA LEU A 10 -35.67 15.87 -5.27
C LEU A 10 -34.87 15.54 -4.00
N LEU A 11 -35.53 15.04 -2.94
CA LEU A 11 -34.89 14.67 -1.67
C LEU A 11 -34.04 13.39 -1.77
N ILE A 12 -34.33 12.51 -2.74
CA ILE A 12 -33.61 11.23 -2.90
C ILE A 12 -32.25 11.45 -3.59
N PHE A 13 -32.14 12.46 -4.46
CA PHE A 13 -30.87 12.83 -5.11
C PHE A 13 -29.93 13.69 -4.25
N ALA A 14 -30.41 14.21 -3.11
CA ALA A 14 -29.61 15.03 -2.20
C ALA A 14 -28.70 14.23 -1.25
N GLN A 15 -28.73 12.89 -1.32
CA GLN A 15 -27.76 12.04 -0.62
C GLN A 15 -26.42 12.08 -1.35
N ASN A 16 -25.76 13.24 -1.28
CA ASN A 16 -24.38 13.40 -1.65
C ASN A 16 -23.55 12.37 -0.89
N SER A 17 -23.06 11.38 -1.61
CA SER A 17 -22.02 10.47 -1.14
C SER A 17 -20.81 11.31 -0.78
N PHE A 18 -20.60 11.57 0.51
CA PHE A 18 -19.32 12.05 1.02
C PHE A 18 -18.31 10.91 0.84
N ALA A 19 -17.78 10.77 -0.36
CA ALA A 19 -16.60 9.98 -0.61
C ALA A 19 -15.48 10.63 0.21
N SER A 20 -15.05 9.94 1.27
CA SER A 20 -13.86 10.32 2.01
C SER A 20 -12.67 10.06 1.10
N ILE A 21 -12.24 11.08 0.37
CA ILE A 21 -11.07 11.01 -0.49
C ILE A 21 -9.86 11.06 0.44
N CYS A 22 -9.05 10.01 0.41
CA CYS A 22 -7.78 9.98 1.11
C CYS A 22 -6.84 10.96 0.41
N ASN A 23 -6.72 12.17 0.96
CA ASN A 23 -5.81 13.16 0.42
C ASN A 23 -4.41 12.92 0.98
N CYS A 24 -3.57 12.31 0.17
CA CYS A 24 -2.17 12.09 0.47
C CYS A 24 -1.34 12.99 -0.43
N ASN A 25 -0.62 13.94 0.17
CA ASN A 25 0.35 14.73 -0.57
C ASN A 25 1.61 13.88 -0.80
N HIS A 26 1.56 12.99 -1.79
CA HIS A 26 2.65 12.10 -2.13
C HIS A 26 3.78 12.88 -2.81
N SER A 27 4.53 13.66 -2.04
CA SER A 27 5.88 14.03 -2.44
C SER A 27 6.72 12.75 -2.39
N VAL A 28 7.08 12.22 -3.56
CA VAL A 28 7.98 11.06 -3.74
C VAL A 28 9.38 11.29 -3.12
N THR A 29 9.61 12.47 -2.52
CA THR A 29 10.94 13.08 -2.43
C THR A 29 11.57 13.07 -1.04
N THR A 30 10.85 12.72 0.02
CA THR A 30 11.48 12.56 1.35
C THR A 30 11.50 11.09 1.74
N LYS A 31 12.30 10.30 1.01
CA LYS A 31 12.81 9.03 1.54
C LYS A 31 13.53 9.37 2.85
N ASN A 32 12.99 8.99 4.00
CA ASN A 32 13.78 9.09 5.21
C ASN A 32 14.87 8.01 5.14
N LYS A 33 16.08 8.29 5.62
CA LYS A 33 17.22 7.35 5.53
C LYS A 33 16.95 6.02 6.22
N ASP A 34 16.04 6.00 7.17
CA ASP A 34 15.67 4.82 7.94
C ASP A 34 14.46 4.06 7.37
N ASP A 35 13.90 4.52 6.24
CA ASP A 35 12.77 3.84 5.61
C ASP A 35 13.17 2.50 5.02
N ILE A 36 12.23 1.56 5.04
CA ILE A 36 12.31 0.24 4.45
C ILE A 36 11.62 0.33 3.09
N ILE A 37 12.38 0.06 2.02
CA ILE A 37 11.85 0.10 0.66
C ILE A 37 12.23 -1.19 -0.05
N PHE A 38 11.23 -1.97 -0.43
CA PHE A 38 11.41 -3.25 -1.11
C PHE A 38 10.22 -3.58 -2.00
N SER A 39 10.39 -4.57 -2.87
CA SER A 39 9.30 -5.21 -3.59
C SER A 39 9.26 -6.68 -3.23
N GLY A 40 8.07 -7.26 -3.20
CA GLY A 40 7.90 -8.65 -2.78
C GLY A 40 6.46 -9.11 -2.83
N ARG A 41 6.28 -10.39 -2.53
CA ARG A 41 4.98 -11.05 -2.47
C ARG A 41 4.59 -11.35 -1.03
N VAL A 42 3.31 -11.18 -0.74
CA VAL A 42 2.75 -11.56 0.57
C VAL A 42 2.64 -13.09 0.63
N GLU A 43 3.34 -13.71 1.56
CA GLU A 43 3.28 -15.16 1.80
C GLU A 43 2.24 -15.52 2.86
N ASP A 44 2.07 -14.66 3.87
CA ASP A 44 1.16 -14.94 4.99
C ASP A 44 0.62 -13.66 5.62
N ILE A 45 -0.55 -13.75 6.24
CA ILE A 45 -1.21 -12.67 6.99
C ILE A 45 -1.74 -13.21 8.31
N ILE A 46 -1.31 -12.62 9.42
CA ILE A 46 -1.77 -12.94 10.77
C ILE A 46 -2.52 -11.73 11.34
N TYR A 47 -3.81 -11.89 11.61
CA TYR A 47 -4.62 -10.86 12.26
C TYR A 47 -4.38 -10.88 13.77
N ILE A 48 -3.95 -9.75 14.33
CA ILE A 48 -3.76 -9.57 15.78
C ILE A 48 -5.10 -9.13 16.41
N THR A 49 -5.78 -8.20 15.73
CA THR A 49 -7.11 -7.71 16.09
C THR A 49 -7.96 -7.63 14.81
N PRO A 50 -9.27 -7.32 14.90
CA PRO A 50 -10.10 -7.14 13.70
C PRO A 50 -9.59 -6.04 12.74
N VAL A 51 -8.70 -5.15 13.22
CA VAL A 51 -8.19 -4.01 12.44
C VAL A 51 -6.66 -3.95 12.38
N GLU A 52 -5.93 -4.86 13.02
CA GLU A 52 -4.47 -4.89 13.02
C GLU A 52 -3.97 -6.25 12.58
N TYR A 53 -2.97 -6.26 11.73
CA TYR A 53 -2.43 -7.50 11.19
C TYR A 53 -0.95 -7.34 10.83
N ILE A 54 -0.30 -8.49 10.73
CA ILE A 54 1.06 -8.62 10.27
C ILE A 54 1.03 -9.34 8.92
N ALA A 55 1.71 -8.79 7.93
CA ALA A 55 1.95 -9.43 6.65
C ALA A 55 3.42 -9.85 6.55
N LYS A 56 3.65 -11.13 6.24
CA LYS A 56 4.98 -11.66 5.92
C LYS A 56 5.20 -11.57 4.42
N PHE A 57 6.30 -10.96 4.01
CA PHE A 57 6.69 -10.84 2.62
C PHE A 57 7.90 -11.69 2.30
N LEU A 58 7.85 -12.37 1.15
CA LEU A 58 9.05 -12.81 0.43
C LEU A 58 9.57 -11.63 -0.40
N VAL A 59 10.78 -11.18 -0.10
CA VAL A 59 11.42 -10.04 -0.76
C VAL A 59 11.99 -10.47 -2.11
N TYR A 60 11.68 -9.70 -3.15
CA TYR A 60 12.27 -9.84 -4.48
C TYR A 60 13.46 -8.89 -4.64
N ASP A 61 13.26 -7.61 -4.33
CA ASP A 61 14.29 -6.58 -4.40
C ASP A 61 14.21 -5.64 -3.21
N ALA A 62 15.37 -5.23 -2.74
CA ALA A 62 15.54 -4.28 -1.65
C ALA A 62 16.29 -3.04 -2.13
N TRP A 63 15.74 -1.85 -1.84
CA TRP A 63 16.40 -0.58 -2.11
C TRP A 63 16.90 0.10 -0.84
N GLN A 64 16.27 -0.17 0.31
CA GLN A 64 16.62 0.52 1.53
C GLN A 64 16.30 -0.32 2.77
N ASN A 65 17.31 -0.46 3.64
CA ASN A 65 17.20 -1.07 4.97
C ASN A 65 16.55 -2.47 5.02
N VAL A 66 16.79 -3.30 4.00
CA VAL A 66 16.39 -4.71 3.98
C VAL A 66 17.61 -5.57 3.68
N ASN A 67 17.93 -6.49 4.58
CA ASN A 67 19.10 -7.38 4.51
C ASN A 67 18.71 -8.87 4.53
N THR A 68 17.42 -9.17 4.40
CA THR A 68 16.88 -10.53 4.48
C THR A 68 15.86 -10.79 3.38
N ASN A 69 15.65 -12.08 3.06
CA ASN A 69 14.68 -12.52 2.07
C ASN A 69 13.23 -12.48 2.59
N ASN A 70 13.04 -12.28 3.89
CA ASN A 70 11.73 -12.23 4.51
C ASN A 70 11.62 -11.00 5.39
N ILE A 71 10.54 -10.24 5.21
CA ILE A 71 10.28 -9.05 6.02
C ILE A 71 8.86 -9.06 6.56
N ILE A 72 8.72 -8.57 7.78
CA ILE A 72 7.47 -8.52 8.52
C ILE A 72 6.96 -7.08 8.47
N ILE A 73 5.72 -6.91 8.01
CA ILE A 73 5.09 -5.60 7.90
C ILE A 73 3.85 -5.58 8.78
N PHE A 74 3.91 -4.75 9.82
CA PHE A 74 2.74 -4.38 10.60
C PHE A 74 1.88 -3.39 9.83
N SER A 75 0.58 -3.64 9.78
CA SER A 75 -0.38 -2.79 9.09
C SER A 75 -1.72 -2.80 9.81
N THR A 76 -2.52 -1.77 9.55
CA THR A 76 -3.88 -1.68 10.06
C THR A 76 -4.87 -1.71 8.91
N TYR A 77 -5.88 -2.56 9.03
CA TYR A 77 -6.98 -2.63 8.10
C TYR A 77 -7.79 -1.33 8.21
N SER A 78 -7.81 -0.54 7.14
CA SER A 78 -8.65 0.63 7.03
C SER A 78 -9.43 0.55 5.74
N GLN A 79 -10.76 0.67 5.82
CA GLN A 79 -11.64 0.58 4.66
C GLN A 79 -11.48 1.76 3.69
N LYS A 80 -10.87 2.85 4.13
CA LYS A 80 -10.87 4.09 3.34
C LYS A 80 -9.52 4.37 2.68
N CYS A 81 -8.40 4.17 3.38
CA CYS A 81 -7.13 4.77 2.93
C CYS A 81 -5.85 3.96 3.13
N ASN A 82 -5.90 2.83 3.83
CA ASN A 82 -4.74 1.97 3.97
C ASN A 82 -4.72 0.93 2.86
N ILE A 83 -3.53 0.46 2.54
CA ILE A 83 -3.39 -0.71 1.67
C ILE A 83 -3.68 -1.95 2.50
N ASN A 84 -4.66 -2.70 2.03
CA ASN A 84 -4.94 -4.04 2.54
C ASN A 84 -4.12 -5.02 1.71
N PHE A 85 -3.19 -5.70 2.38
CA PHE A 85 -2.39 -6.75 1.75
C PHE A 85 -3.25 -8.00 1.51
N ASN A 86 -2.93 -8.74 0.45
CA ASN A 86 -3.55 -10.02 0.14
C ASN A 86 -2.46 -11.04 -0.13
N ILE A 87 -2.59 -12.24 0.43
CA ILE A 87 -1.70 -13.36 0.17
C ILE A 87 -1.60 -13.62 -1.34
N GLY A 88 -0.37 -13.87 -1.83
CA GLY A 88 -0.06 -14.11 -3.22
C GLY A 88 0.10 -12.84 -4.08
N ASN A 89 -0.35 -11.67 -3.61
CA ASN A 89 -0.17 -10.42 -4.35
C ASN A 89 1.22 -9.81 -4.12
N GLU A 90 1.68 -9.08 -5.12
CA GLU A 90 2.98 -8.42 -5.16
C GLU A 90 2.83 -6.91 -4.94
N TYR A 91 3.73 -6.33 -4.16
CA TYR A 91 3.69 -4.92 -3.77
C TYR A 91 5.07 -4.28 -3.89
N LEU A 92 5.08 -3.01 -4.25
CA LEU A 92 6.18 -2.10 -3.93
C LEU A 92 5.84 -1.48 -2.57
N VAL A 93 6.69 -1.71 -1.58
CA VAL A 93 6.43 -1.37 -0.18
C VAL A 93 7.35 -0.26 0.27
N TYR A 94 6.74 0.76 0.88
CA TYR A 94 7.39 1.85 1.60
C TYR A 94 6.93 1.79 3.05
N ALA A 95 7.78 1.28 3.92
CA ALA A 95 7.50 1.13 5.34
C ALA A 95 8.46 1.97 6.18
N LYS A 96 8.01 2.37 7.36
CA LYS A 96 8.88 2.93 8.39
C LYS A 96 9.48 1.77 9.17
N LYS A 97 10.80 1.80 9.42
CA LYS A 97 11.45 0.82 10.29
C LYS A 97 10.92 0.96 11.71
N ILE A 98 10.54 -0.15 12.33
CA ILE A 98 10.29 -0.16 13.77
C ILE A 98 11.66 -0.34 14.45
N PRO A 99 12.08 0.55 15.36
CA PRO A 99 13.32 0.40 16.10
C PRO A 99 13.16 -0.74 17.13
N THR A 100 13.34 -1.97 16.65
CA THR A 100 13.44 -3.18 17.45
C THR A 100 14.83 -3.79 17.26
N PRO A 101 15.28 -4.68 18.16
CA PRO A 101 16.51 -5.46 17.94
C PRO A 101 16.51 -6.18 16.58
N ASP A 102 15.33 -6.55 16.09
CA ASP A 102 15.13 -7.16 14.79
C ASP A 102 14.97 -6.11 13.68
N SER A 103 15.97 -6.00 12.80
CA SER A 103 15.96 -5.03 11.70
C SER A 103 14.89 -5.30 10.61
N ASN A 104 14.16 -6.41 10.70
CA ASN A 104 13.28 -6.94 9.65
C ASN A 104 11.80 -6.66 9.88
N VAL A 105 11.47 -5.70 10.75
CA VAL A 105 10.08 -5.31 11.04
C VAL A 105 9.86 -3.86 10.64
N GLY A 106 8.87 -3.65 9.78
CA GLY A 106 8.40 -2.33 9.39
C GLY A 106 6.93 -2.12 9.73
N PHE A 107 6.49 -0.87 9.73
CA PHE A 107 5.07 -0.52 9.75
C PHE A 107 4.69 0.36 8.57
N ILE A 108 3.48 0.14 8.05
CA ILE A 108 2.92 0.99 7.01
C ILE A 108 2.26 2.20 7.65
N GLN A 109 2.73 3.38 7.28
CA GLN A 109 2.05 4.61 7.61
C GLN A 109 0.92 4.86 6.59
N TYR A 110 -0.17 5.44 7.06
CA TYR A 110 -1.17 6.09 6.22
C TYR A 110 -0.48 7.03 5.21
N CYS A 111 -0.89 6.99 3.94
CA CYS A 111 -0.23 7.70 2.83
C CYS A 111 1.21 7.27 2.50
N SER A 112 1.64 6.07 2.90
CA SER A 112 2.86 5.52 2.30
C SER A 112 2.71 5.40 0.79
N ASN A 113 3.81 5.53 0.05
CA ASN A 113 3.84 5.26 -1.39
C ASN A 113 3.74 3.75 -1.72
N THR A 114 3.39 2.91 -0.74
CA THR A 114 3.14 1.50 -0.98
C THR A 114 2.04 1.35 -2.03
N LYS A 115 2.13 0.34 -2.90
CA LYS A 115 1.11 0.03 -3.92
C LYS A 115 1.33 -1.38 -4.45
N LYS A 116 0.32 -1.95 -5.12
CA LYS A 116 0.52 -3.19 -5.88
C LYS A 116 1.64 -2.98 -6.90
N LEU A 117 2.52 -3.97 -7.06
CA LEU A 117 3.73 -3.82 -7.85
C LEU A 117 3.45 -3.48 -9.31
N HIS A 118 2.38 -4.05 -9.90
CA HIS A 118 1.96 -3.73 -11.27
C HIS A 118 1.49 -2.27 -11.46
N ASN A 119 1.15 -1.57 -10.38
CA ASN A 119 0.79 -0.15 -10.40
C ASN A 119 2.01 0.76 -10.21
N ALA A 120 3.20 0.22 -9.95
CA ALA A 120 4.41 1.02 -9.83
C ALA A 120 4.87 1.49 -11.21
N HIS A 121 5.05 2.80 -11.36
CA HIS A 121 5.48 3.37 -12.62
C HIS A 121 6.96 3.09 -12.87
N LYS A 122 7.33 2.76 -14.11
CA LYS A 122 8.72 2.52 -14.52
C LYS A 122 9.67 3.65 -14.10
N ASN A 123 9.22 4.91 -14.14
CA ASN A 123 10.04 6.06 -13.77
C ASN A 123 10.28 6.16 -12.25
N GLU A 124 9.31 5.75 -11.44
CA GLU A 124 9.46 5.66 -9.97
C GLU A 124 10.50 4.60 -9.63
N LEU A 125 10.33 3.42 -10.20
CA LEU A 125 11.25 2.30 -10.09
C LEU A 125 12.68 2.66 -10.55
N LYS A 126 12.83 3.39 -11.67
CA LYS A 126 14.14 3.93 -12.10
C LYS A 126 14.77 4.89 -11.09
N LYS A 127 13.99 5.78 -10.48
CA LYS A 127 14.48 6.71 -9.43
C LYS A 127 14.94 5.98 -8.16
N LEU A 128 14.55 4.72 -7.98
CA LEU A 128 15.06 3.87 -6.89
C LEU A 128 16.43 3.26 -7.21
N GLY A 129 16.94 3.34 -8.44
CA GLY A 129 18.28 2.87 -8.81
C GLY A 129 18.34 1.44 -9.38
N ILE A 130 17.26 0.96 -10.00
CA ILE A 130 17.14 -0.41 -10.52
C ILE A 130 18.09 -0.71 -11.70
N PRO A 131 18.82 -1.85 -11.69
CA PRO A 131 19.31 -2.50 -12.91
C PRO A 131 18.15 -3.16 -13.68
N LYS A 132 18.11 -2.97 -15.00
CA LYS A 132 17.01 -3.25 -15.97
C LYS A 132 16.28 -4.63 -15.95
N HIS A 133 16.44 -5.51 -14.96
CA HIS A 133 15.87 -6.87 -14.98
C HIS A 133 14.35 -6.98 -14.73
N TYR A 134 13.64 -5.87 -14.54
CA TYR A 134 12.18 -5.84 -14.45
C TYR A 134 11.49 -5.75 -15.82
N TYR A 135 11.44 -6.86 -16.53
CA TYR A 135 10.48 -7.14 -17.61
C TYR A 135 10.19 -8.65 -17.73
N ILE A 136 9.74 -9.29 -16.65
CA ILE A 136 9.10 -10.60 -16.77
C ILE A 136 7.85 -10.57 -15.88
N GLY A 137 6.71 -10.19 -16.45
CA GLY A 137 5.43 -10.20 -15.72
C GLY A 137 4.27 -9.46 -16.38
N THR A 138 4.52 -8.43 -17.20
CA THR A 138 3.47 -7.69 -17.93
C THR A 138 3.51 -7.95 -19.43
N GLN A 139 3.50 -9.23 -19.80
CA GLN A 139 3.11 -9.69 -21.13
C GLN A 139 2.46 -11.08 -20.97
N LYS A 140 1.20 -11.12 -20.53
CA LYS A 140 0.30 -12.20 -20.94
C LYS A 140 -0.82 -11.54 -21.74
N LYS A 141 -0.96 -12.05 -22.97
CA LYS A 141 -1.88 -11.67 -24.04
C LYS A 141 -3.33 -11.54 -23.54
#